data_AF-A0A847LQ54-F1
#
_entry.id   AF-A0A847LQ54-F1
#
_cell.length_a   1.000
_cell.length_b   1.000
_cell.length_c   1.000
_cell.angle_alpha   90.00
_cell.angle_beta   90.00
_cell.angle_gamma   90.00
#
_symmetry.space_group_name_H-M   'P 1'
#
loop_
_entity.id
_entity.type
_entity.pdbx_description
1 polymer ?
#
loop_
_entity_poly.entity_id
_entity_poly.type
_entity_poly.pdbx_seq_one_letter_code
_entity_poly.pdbx_strand_id
1 'polypeptide(L)'
;MRIFIALLVALAVAGPVHAAELASLTFAETYRPATVIETEAPSSPAGGRVLRIEAPHSALICLGEQAGLHVRNEVIWYQARLKVAGATGGGAFLEMWCESADGKRFFSRGLDQMVKEDADWTEVRIPMRVDQGVEVVRVIMNVVLDGPGKVWVADVRLSSEPLP
;
A
#
# COMPACT_ATOMS: atom_id res chain seq x y z
N MET A 1 57.83 -46.06 14.20
CA MET A 1 58.07 -44.92 15.11
C MET A 1 56.81 -44.06 15.09
N ARG A 2 56.08 -44.03 16.22
CA ARG A 2 54.82 -43.29 16.43
C ARG A 2 55.10 -41.77 16.51
N ILE A 3 54.03 -40.97 16.52
CA ILE A 3 53.87 -39.57 17.02
C ILE A 3 53.74 -38.53 15.89
N PHE A 4 52.79 -37.58 15.84
CA PHE A 4 51.49 -37.32 16.49
C PHE A 4 50.80 -36.29 15.53
N ILE A 5 49.59 -36.54 15.05
CA ILE A 5 48.79 -35.50 14.37
C ILE A 5 48.07 -34.72 15.46
N ALA A 6 48.47 -33.48 15.70
CA ALA A 6 47.76 -32.58 16.60
C ALA A 6 46.56 -31.98 15.85
N LEU A 7 45.37 -32.52 16.13
CA LEU A 7 44.11 -31.94 15.66
C LEU A 7 43.73 -30.79 16.60
N LEU A 8 43.95 -29.55 16.16
CA LEU A 8 43.51 -28.37 16.89
C LEU A 8 42.01 -28.16 16.61
N VAL A 9 41.15 -28.56 17.54
CA VAL A 9 39.72 -28.24 17.50
C VAL A 9 39.54 -26.81 17.99
N ALA A 10 39.30 -25.88 17.06
CA ALA A 10 38.91 -24.52 17.41
C ALA A 10 37.47 -24.55 17.95
N LEU A 11 37.32 -24.45 19.28
CA LEU A 11 36.03 -24.33 19.92
C LEU A 11 35.50 -22.91 19.71
N ALA A 12 34.61 -22.72 18.74
CA ALA A 12 33.92 -21.46 18.55
C ALA A 12 33.00 -21.20 19.76
N VAL A 13 33.42 -20.30 20.64
CA VAL A 13 32.57 -19.83 21.76
C VAL A 13 31.48 -18.95 21.15
N ALA A 14 30.30 -19.53 20.94
CA ALA A 14 29.10 -18.76 20.63
C ALA A 14 28.69 -17.98 21.88
N GLY A 15 29.18 -16.75 22.02
CA GLY A 15 28.65 -15.82 23.01
C GLY A 15 27.16 -15.53 22.75
N PRO A 16 26.36 -15.23 23.77
CA PRO A 16 24.96 -14.92 23.57
C PRO A 16 24.85 -13.69 22.67
N VAL A 17 24.20 -13.86 21.52
CA VAL A 17 23.82 -12.74 20.65
C VAL A 17 22.74 -11.97 21.40
N HIS A 18 23.10 -10.86 22.01
CA HIS A 18 22.13 -9.95 22.61
C HIS A 18 21.55 -9.06 21.52
N ALA A 19 20.22 -9.05 21.42
CA ALA A 19 19.53 -8.06 20.61
C ALA A 19 19.79 -6.69 21.21
N ALA A 20 20.41 -5.80 20.45
CA ALA A 20 20.58 -4.41 20.85
C ALA A 20 19.29 -3.64 20.54
N GLU A 21 18.73 -2.97 21.54
CA GLU A 21 17.64 -2.02 21.33
C GLU A 21 18.21 -0.77 20.63
N LEU A 22 17.65 -0.43 19.46
CA LEU A 22 18.11 0.71 18.66
C LEU A 22 17.42 2.02 19.05
N ALA A 23 16.13 1.96 19.43
CA ALA A 23 15.35 3.09 19.88
C ALA A 23 14.03 2.64 20.55
N SER A 24 13.52 3.48 21.45
CA SER A 24 12.16 3.40 21.99
C SER A 24 11.44 4.73 21.77
N LEU A 25 10.18 4.65 21.34
CA LEU A 25 9.31 5.80 21.13
C LEU A 25 8.15 5.73 22.12
N THR A 26 7.98 6.78 22.91
CA THR A 26 6.86 6.91 23.84
C THR A 26 5.90 7.98 23.35
N PHE A 27 4.62 7.64 23.22
CA PHE A 27 3.57 8.59 22.88
C PHE A 27 2.82 8.98 24.16
N ALA A 28 2.66 10.27 24.41
CA ALA A 28 1.83 10.75 25.51
C ALA A 28 0.35 10.36 25.27
N GLU A 29 -0.46 10.25 26.32
CA GLU A 29 -1.92 10.01 26.19
C GLU A 29 -2.63 11.11 25.37
N THR A 30 -2.03 12.29 25.28
CA THR A 30 -2.49 13.42 24.48
C THR A 30 -2.06 13.35 23.01
N TYR A 31 -1.28 12.33 22.62
CA TYR A 31 -0.90 12.13 21.22
C TYR A 31 -2.16 11.95 20.37
N ARG A 32 -2.27 12.76 19.33
CA ARG A 32 -3.30 12.63 18.30
C ARG A 32 -2.54 12.37 17.00
N PRO A 33 -2.77 11.24 16.31
CA PRO A 33 -2.21 11.08 14.99
C PRO A 33 -2.71 12.24 14.14
N ALA A 34 -1.78 12.95 13.51
CA ALA A 34 -2.12 14.15 12.78
C ALA A 34 -2.86 13.83 11.47
N THR A 35 -2.76 12.59 10.99
CA THR A 35 -3.60 12.06 9.92
C THR A 35 -4.96 11.67 10.46
N VAL A 36 -6.02 12.28 9.93
CA VAL A 36 -7.41 12.04 10.28
C VAL A 36 -8.09 11.30 9.13
N ILE A 37 -8.86 10.26 9.46
CA ILE A 37 -9.60 9.44 8.49
C ILE A 37 -11.04 9.34 8.97
N GLU A 38 -11.97 9.85 8.17
CA GLU A 38 -13.38 9.93 8.53
C GLU A 38 -14.26 9.46 7.37
N THR A 39 -15.43 8.91 7.71
CA THR A 39 -16.44 8.59 6.69
C THR A 39 -17.54 9.65 6.71
N GLU A 40 -17.78 10.25 5.56
CA GLU A 40 -18.78 11.30 5.38
C GLU A 40 -20.07 10.71 4.78
N ALA A 41 -21.20 11.30 5.19
CA ALA A 41 -22.52 11.01 4.63
C ALA A 41 -22.54 11.30 3.12
N PRO A 42 -23.49 10.74 2.35
CA PRO A 42 -23.33 10.59 0.91
C PRO A 42 -23.11 11.93 0.20
N SER A 43 -21.88 12.12 -0.28
CA SER A 43 -21.42 13.24 -1.08
C SER A 43 -20.64 12.76 -2.32
N SER A 44 -20.61 11.43 -2.55
CA SER A 44 -19.96 10.87 -3.74
C SER A 44 -20.80 11.08 -4.99
N PRO A 45 -20.19 11.14 -6.18
CA PRO A 45 -20.94 11.27 -7.43
C PRO A 45 -21.85 10.06 -7.73
N ALA A 46 -21.62 8.90 -7.11
CA ALA A 46 -22.50 7.73 -7.22
C ALA A 46 -23.44 7.52 -6.02
N GLY A 47 -23.52 8.49 -5.09
CA GLY A 47 -24.46 8.45 -3.95
C GLY A 47 -24.03 7.55 -2.77
N GLY A 48 -22.77 7.12 -2.74
CA GLY A 48 -22.18 6.32 -1.65
C GLY A 48 -21.53 7.16 -0.55
N ARG A 49 -21.14 6.51 0.55
CA ARG A 49 -20.28 7.12 1.58
C ARG A 49 -18.91 7.46 0.99
N VAL A 50 -18.30 8.51 1.53
CA VAL A 50 -16.98 8.98 1.12
C VAL A 50 -16.00 8.78 2.27
N LEU A 51 -14.78 8.38 1.98
CA LEU A 51 -13.68 8.40 2.94
C LEU A 51 -12.90 9.70 2.78
N ARG A 52 -12.94 10.58 3.77
CA ARG A 52 -12.07 11.77 3.84
C ARG A 52 -10.81 11.42 4.61
N ILE A 53 -9.67 11.76 4.03
CA ILE A 53 -8.35 11.64 4.63
C ILE A 53 -7.74 13.04 4.65
N GLU A 54 -7.30 13.48 5.81
CA GLU A 54 -6.53 14.72 5.99
C GLU A 54 -5.20 14.36 6.63
N ALA A 55 -4.09 14.78 6.03
CA ALA A 55 -2.77 14.49 6.56
C ALA A 55 -1.87 15.74 6.48
N PRO A 56 -1.00 15.99 7.48
CA PRO A 56 -0.01 17.06 7.42
C PRO A 56 1.25 16.69 6.62
N HIS A 57 1.38 15.43 6.23
CA HIS A 57 2.52 14.86 5.50
C HIS A 57 2.00 13.76 4.56
N SER A 58 2.88 13.22 3.72
CA SER A 58 2.52 12.08 2.87
C SER A 58 1.97 10.92 3.70
N ALA A 59 0.87 10.33 3.22
CA ALA A 59 0.17 9.26 3.90
C ALA A 59 -0.26 8.19 2.89
N LEU A 60 -0.13 6.92 3.28
CA LEU A 60 -0.67 5.77 2.56
C LEU A 60 -1.78 5.16 3.41
N ILE A 61 -2.98 5.11 2.84
CA ILE A 61 -4.15 4.55 3.50
C ILE A 61 -4.61 3.31 2.72
N CYS A 62 -4.68 2.17 3.42
CA CYS A 62 -5.31 0.96 2.90
C CYS A 62 -6.84 1.16 2.90
N LEU A 63 -7.43 1.06 1.71
CA LEU A 63 -8.86 1.22 1.49
C LEU A 63 -9.59 -0.11 1.56
N GLY A 64 -8.88 -1.20 1.33
CA GLY A 64 -9.44 -2.54 1.44
C GLY A 64 -8.49 -3.60 0.88
N GLU A 65 -8.83 -4.84 1.18
CA GLU A 65 -8.13 -6.02 0.72
C GLU A 65 -9.15 -7.00 0.15
N GLN A 66 -8.81 -7.60 -1.00
CA GLN A 66 -9.56 -8.71 -1.57
C GLN A 66 -8.65 -9.92 -1.64
N ALA A 67 -8.96 -10.95 -0.85
CA ALA A 67 -8.27 -12.24 -0.85
C ALA A 67 -9.14 -13.33 -1.50
N GLY A 68 -8.57 -14.53 -1.68
CA GLY A 68 -9.27 -15.68 -2.29
C GLY A 68 -9.49 -15.51 -3.79
N LEU A 69 -8.65 -14.73 -4.45
CA LEU A 69 -8.69 -14.52 -5.89
C LEU A 69 -8.02 -15.68 -6.64
N HIS A 70 -8.38 -15.83 -7.92
CA HIS A 70 -7.81 -16.82 -8.83
C HIS A 70 -7.56 -16.18 -10.20
N VAL A 71 -6.91 -15.01 -10.21
CA VAL A 71 -6.72 -14.22 -11.44
C VAL A 71 -5.46 -14.67 -12.16
N ARG A 72 -5.60 -15.04 -13.45
CA ARG A 72 -4.54 -15.51 -14.34
C ARG A 72 -4.81 -15.04 -15.76
N ASN A 73 -3.77 -14.62 -16.50
CA ASN A 73 -3.90 -14.17 -17.90
C ASN A 73 -4.96 -13.06 -18.10
N GLU A 74 -5.01 -12.11 -17.17
CA GLU A 74 -5.96 -11.00 -17.14
C GLU A 74 -5.25 -9.69 -16.79
N VAL A 75 -5.90 -8.56 -17.06
CA VAL A 75 -5.55 -7.26 -16.47
C VAL A 75 -6.47 -7.03 -15.29
N ILE A 76 -5.90 -6.88 -14.09
CA ILE A 76 -6.61 -6.39 -12.92
C ILE A 76 -6.66 -4.86 -13.02
N TRP A 77 -7.85 -4.30 -12.78
CA TRP A 77 -8.10 -2.88 -12.76
C TRP A 77 -8.52 -2.45 -11.36
N TYR A 78 -7.81 -1.46 -10.83
CA TYR A 78 -8.19 -0.79 -9.60
C TYR A 78 -8.62 0.65 -9.92
N GLN A 79 -9.84 1.00 -9.55
CA GLN A 79 -10.48 2.29 -9.83
C GLN A 79 -11.04 2.92 -8.56
N ALA A 80 -10.99 4.25 -8.50
CA ALA A 80 -11.73 5.05 -7.52
C ALA A 80 -11.97 6.47 -8.08
N ARG A 81 -12.83 7.23 -7.42
CA ARG A 81 -12.94 8.67 -7.63
C ARG A 81 -12.25 9.40 -6.49
N LEU A 82 -11.39 10.35 -6.85
CA LEU A 82 -10.62 11.16 -5.93
C LEU A 82 -11.02 12.63 -6.06
N LYS A 83 -11.17 13.31 -4.94
CA LYS A 83 -11.23 14.78 -4.86
C LYS A 83 -10.10 15.22 -3.94
N VAL A 84 -9.40 16.31 -4.28
CA VAL A 84 -8.24 16.79 -3.54
C VAL A 84 -8.42 18.26 -3.18
N ALA A 85 -8.00 18.64 -1.98
CA ALA A 85 -7.99 20.05 -1.56
C ALA A 85 -6.84 20.34 -0.59
N GLY A 86 -6.29 21.55 -0.67
CA GLY A 86 -5.18 22.02 0.16
C GLY A 86 -3.87 21.26 -0.08
N ALA A 87 -3.71 20.59 -1.22
CA ALA A 87 -2.50 19.85 -1.53
C ALA A 87 -1.38 20.81 -1.95
N THR A 88 -0.23 20.74 -1.28
CA THR A 88 0.94 21.57 -1.62
C THR A 88 2.14 20.72 -1.98
N GLY A 89 2.66 20.87 -3.20
CA GLY A 89 3.86 20.17 -3.66
C GLY A 89 3.65 18.71 -4.08
N GLY A 90 2.41 18.24 -4.10
CA GLY A 90 2.04 16.87 -4.53
C GLY A 90 0.54 16.74 -4.83
N GLY A 91 -0.05 15.60 -4.48
CA GLY A 91 -1.43 15.25 -4.83
C GLY A 91 -1.85 13.90 -4.28
N ALA A 92 -2.90 13.30 -4.84
CA ALA A 92 -3.33 11.96 -4.47
C ALA A 92 -3.30 11.00 -5.67
N PHE A 93 -2.93 9.74 -5.43
CA PHE A 93 -2.95 8.70 -6.46
C PHE A 93 -3.30 7.33 -5.87
N LEU A 94 -3.69 6.41 -6.74
CA LEU A 94 -3.98 5.03 -6.37
C LEU A 94 -2.71 4.17 -6.40
N GLU A 95 -2.61 3.26 -5.44
CA GLU A 95 -1.62 2.19 -5.44
C GLU A 95 -2.34 0.86 -5.18
N MET A 96 -1.91 -0.20 -5.86
CA MET A 96 -2.31 -1.56 -5.49
C MET A 96 -1.10 -2.45 -5.29
N TRP A 97 -1.21 -3.39 -4.36
CA TRP A 97 -0.29 -4.52 -4.19
C TRP A 97 -1.00 -5.81 -4.52
N CYS A 98 -0.42 -6.63 -5.38
CA CYS A 98 -0.88 -7.97 -5.68
C CYS A 98 0.06 -8.99 -5.05
N GLU A 99 -0.49 -10.01 -4.40
CA GLU A 99 0.26 -11.18 -3.93
C GLU A 99 -0.13 -12.41 -4.74
N SER A 100 0.86 -13.16 -5.20
CA SER A 100 0.67 -14.40 -5.92
C SER A 100 0.60 -15.63 -5.02
N ALA A 101 0.12 -16.74 -5.55
CA ALA A 101 0.01 -18.01 -4.83
C ALA A 101 1.37 -18.53 -4.28
N ASP A 102 2.50 -18.14 -4.89
CA ASP A 102 3.86 -18.46 -4.43
C ASP A 102 4.44 -17.40 -3.46
N GLY A 103 3.62 -16.44 -3.02
CA GLY A 103 3.98 -15.42 -2.02
C GLY A 103 4.76 -14.22 -2.56
N LYS A 104 4.98 -14.11 -3.88
CA LYS A 104 5.60 -12.92 -4.47
C LYS A 104 4.64 -11.76 -4.44
N ARG A 105 5.19 -10.54 -4.32
CA ARG A 105 4.44 -9.30 -4.32
C ARG A 105 4.84 -8.41 -5.48
N PHE A 106 3.83 -7.84 -6.12
CA PHE A 106 3.93 -6.90 -7.24
C PHE A 106 3.09 -5.67 -6.91
N PHE A 107 3.40 -4.52 -7.48
CA PHE A 107 2.63 -3.30 -7.25
C PHE A 107 2.42 -2.49 -8.51
N SER A 108 1.34 -1.70 -8.52
CA SER A 108 1.08 -0.69 -9.53
C SER A 108 0.77 0.63 -8.83
N ARG A 109 1.31 1.72 -9.35
CA ARG A 109 1.16 3.08 -8.81
C ARG A 109 0.73 4.02 -9.92
N GLY A 110 -0.39 4.72 -9.72
CA GLY A 110 -0.93 5.69 -10.68
C GLY A 110 -0.26 7.05 -10.63
N LEU A 111 1.07 7.10 -10.65
CA LEU A 111 1.81 8.37 -10.59
C LEU A 111 1.53 9.28 -11.80
N ASP A 112 1.23 8.67 -12.95
CA ASP A 112 0.81 9.33 -14.19
C ASP A 112 -0.62 9.89 -14.14
N GLN A 113 -1.46 9.34 -13.27
CA GLN A 113 -2.84 9.76 -13.02
C GLN A 113 -3.02 10.44 -11.66
N MET A 114 -1.94 10.98 -11.10
CA MET A 114 -1.99 11.71 -9.83
C MET A 114 -2.91 12.93 -9.97
N VAL A 115 -3.89 13.02 -9.07
CA VAL A 115 -4.77 14.18 -8.93
C VAL A 115 -4.03 15.22 -8.11
N LYS A 116 -3.52 16.25 -8.78
CA LYS A 116 -2.71 17.32 -8.19
C LYS A 116 -3.57 18.53 -7.83
N GLU A 117 -3.04 19.35 -6.92
CA GLU A 117 -3.65 20.62 -6.52
C GLU A 117 -5.10 20.44 -6.02
N ASP A 118 -5.85 21.52 -5.96
CA ASP A 118 -7.27 21.48 -5.64
C ASP A 118 -8.05 21.02 -6.88
N ALA A 119 -8.62 19.83 -6.79
CA ALA A 119 -9.33 19.20 -7.89
C ALA A 119 -10.63 18.57 -7.39
N ASP A 120 -11.71 18.77 -8.14
CA ASP A 120 -12.97 18.10 -7.86
C ASP A 120 -12.89 16.61 -8.26
N TRP A 121 -13.99 15.88 -8.05
CA TRP A 121 -14.08 14.46 -8.33
C TRP A 121 -13.51 14.05 -9.69
N THR A 122 -12.38 13.35 -9.64
CA THR A 122 -11.64 12.82 -10.78
C THR A 122 -11.60 11.30 -10.68
N GLU A 123 -11.98 10.62 -11.75
CA GLU A 123 -11.85 9.16 -11.81
C GLU A 123 -10.41 8.78 -12.13
N VAL A 124 -9.84 7.89 -11.32
CA VAL A 124 -8.49 7.35 -11.48
C VAL A 124 -8.60 5.84 -11.60
N ARG A 125 -7.88 5.25 -12.57
CA ARG A 125 -7.92 3.81 -12.82
C ARG A 125 -6.53 3.30 -13.20
N ILE A 126 -5.99 2.38 -12.41
CA ILE A 126 -4.64 1.83 -12.63
C ILE A 126 -4.71 0.33 -12.98
N PRO A 127 -3.87 -0.13 -13.95
CA PRO A 127 -3.80 -1.55 -14.33
C PRO A 127 -2.73 -2.32 -13.56
N MET A 128 -2.94 -3.63 -13.44
CA MET A 128 -1.93 -4.64 -13.16
C MET A 128 -2.10 -5.81 -14.14
N ARG A 129 -1.13 -5.99 -15.03
CA ARG A 129 -1.13 -7.12 -15.96
C ARG A 129 -0.66 -8.39 -15.25
N VAL A 130 -1.44 -9.46 -15.33
CA VAL A 130 -1.13 -10.77 -14.76
C VAL A 130 -0.73 -11.73 -15.88
N ASP A 131 0.57 -11.89 -16.08
CA ASP A 131 1.13 -12.75 -17.13
C ASP A 131 0.96 -14.24 -16.87
N GLN A 132 1.20 -15.04 -17.91
CA GLN A 132 1.16 -16.49 -17.84
C GLN A 132 2.12 -17.03 -16.78
N GLY A 133 1.64 -17.98 -15.98
CA GLY A 133 2.41 -18.60 -14.91
C GLY A 133 2.30 -17.88 -13.56
N VAL A 134 1.67 -16.70 -13.51
CA VAL A 134 1.33 -16.01 -12.26
C VAL A 134 -0.16 -16.25 -11.94
N GLU A 135 -0.45 -16.52 -10.67
CA GLU A 135 -1.81 -16.46 -10.12
C GLU A 135 -1.84 -15.44 -9.00
N VAL A 136 -2.64 -14.39 -9.16
CA VAL A 136 -2.87 -13.42 -8.09
C VAL A 136 -3.99 -13.95 -7.20
N VAL A 137 -3.68 -14.09 -5.91
CA VAL A 137 -4.59 -14.60 -4.87
C VAL A 137 -5.07 -13.53 -3.90
N ARG A 138 -4.39 -12.37 -3.89
CA ARG A 138 -4.76 -11.24 -3.06
C ARG A 138 -4.40 -9.90 -3.70
N VAL A 139 -5.27 -8.91 -3.56
CA VAL A 139 -5.02 -7.52 -3.92
C VAL A 139 -5.29 -6.62 -2.72
N ILE A 140 -4.35 -5.74 -2.40
CA ILE A 140 -4.49 -4.66 -1.41
C ILE A 140 -4.62 -3.34 -2.19
N MET A 141 -5.68 -2.59 -1.92
CA MET A 141 -6.00 -1.33 -2.58
C MET A 141 -5.69 -0.16 -1.64
N ASN A 142 -4.86 0.77 -2.10
CA ASN A 142 -4.40 1.91 -1.34
C ASN A 142 -4.72 3.22 -2.06
N VAL A 143 -4.91 4.29 -1.29
CA VAL A 143 -4.70 5.66 -1.77
C VAL A 143 -3.46 6.23 -1.10
N VAL A 144 -2.67 6.96 -1.88
CA VAL A 144 -1.51 7.69 -1.39
C VAL A 144 -1.80 9.17 -1.55
N LEU A 145 -1.67 9.92 -0.45
CA LEU A 145 -1.54 11.36 -0.48
C LEU A 145 -0.04 11.68 -0.41
N ASP A 146 0.46 12.40 -1.41
CA ASP A 146 1.85 12.84 -1.50
C ASP A 146 1.97 14.28 -1.02
N GLY A 147 2.42 14.44 0.23
CA GLY A 147 2.48 15.72 0.93
C GLY A 147 1.26 16.01 1.80
N PRO A 148 1.24 17.19 2.45
CA PRO A 148 0.08 17.66 3.21
C PRO A 148 -1.13 17.88 2.30
N GLY A 149 -2.33 17.65 2.84
CA GLY A 149 -3.57 18.00 2.17
C GLY A 149 -4.75 17.14 2.60
N LYS A 150 -5.81 17.20 1.80
CA LYS A 150 -7.03 16.41 1.96
C LYS A 150 -7.31 15.63 0.68
N VAL A 151 -7.69 14.37 0.83
CA VAL A 151 -8.26 13.58 -0.25
C VAL A 151 -9.57 12.95 0.20
N TRP A 152 -10.57 13.02 -0.67
CA TRP A 152 -11.80 12.26 -0.55
C TRP A 152 -11.75 11.12 -1.55
N VAL A 153 -12.08 9.92 -1.09
CA VAL A 153 -12.13 8.71 -1.91
C VAL A 153 -13.55 8.19 -1.95
N ALA A 154 -14.02 7.87 -3.15
CA ALA A 154 -15.30 7.24 -3.38
C ALA A 154 -15.22 6.15 -4.46
N ASP A 155 -16.27 5.34 -4.53
CA ASP A 155 -16.53 4.44 -5.64
C ASP A 155 -15.37 3.48 -5.96
N VAL A 156 -14.70 3.00 -4.90
CA VAL A 156 -13.60 2.02 -4.97
C VAL A 156 -14.09 0.74 -5.64
N ARG A 157 -13.44 0.34 -6.73
CA ARG A 157 -13.76 -0.84 -7.52
C ARG A 157 -12.52 -1.62 -7.91
N LEU A 158 -12.61 -2.93 -7.77
CA LEU A 158 -11.65 -3.90 -8.30
C LEU A 158 -12.37 -4.73 -9.35
N SER A 159 -11.82 -4.79 -10.56
CA SER A 159 -12.33 -5.63 -11.65
C SER A 159 -11.18 -6.29 -12.39
N SER A 160 -11.49 -7.26 -13.24
CA SER A 160 -10.52 -7.84 -14.17
C SER A 160 -11.13 -8.01 -15.56
N GLU A 161 -10.26 -7.99 -16.56
CA GLU A 161 -10.61 -8.17 -17.97
C GLU A 161 -9.57 -9.12 -18.63
N PRO A 162 -9.95 -9.96 -19.60
CA PRO A 162 -9.00 -10.78 -20.35
C PRO A 162 -7.90 -9.95 -20.99
N LEU A 163 -6.69 -10.52 -21.10
CA LEU A 163 -5.63 -9.87 -21.87
C LEU A 163 -6.04 -9.73 -23.35
N PRO A 164 -5.68 -8.61 -24.01
CA PRO A 164 -5.86 -8.45 -25.46
C PRO A 164 -5.13 -9.52 -26.27
#